data_AF-A0A7W2RMC0-F1
#
_entry.id   AF-A0A7W2RMC0-F1
#
_cell.length_a   1.000
_cell.length_b   1.000
_cell.length_c   1.000
_cell.angle_alpha   90.00
_cell.angle_beta   90.00
_cell.angle_gamma   90.00
#
_symmetry.space_group_name_H-M   'P 1'
#
loop_
_entity.id
_entity.type
_entity.pdbx_description
1 polymer ?
#
loop_
_entity_poly.entity_id
_entity_poly.type
_entity_poly.pdbx_seq_one_letter_code
_entity_poly.pdbx_strand_id
1 'polypeptide(L)'
;MKTIGLVTIAISAVTLGGCSSINNASVQKHKSIELYRVFDIKTTVDRYIMTEAASDGLGANVSFANEQNPIVMGDTPEKPGRFKPVNAATAMGGNAGGMMGLMVSSIGNRLKTASCDGAVWTATAQKNVDYAFNMSFNLCLWKYQEGYALDVYANYTKLEGGGFLGVDGLARKAAYAISGTPEEWAEKTV
;
A
#
# COMPACT_ATOMS: atom_id res chain seq x y z
N MET A 1 -45.27 49.06 37.68
CA MET A 1 -43.92 49.15 37.07
C MET A 1 -43.39 47.72 36.95
N LYS A 2 -43.06 47.30 35.72
CA LYS A 2 -42.81 45.90 35.33
C LYS A 2 -41.48 45.37 35.88
N THR A 3 -41.52 44.17 36.45
CA THR A 3 -40.37 43.32 36.77
C THR A 3 -39.74 42.80 35.47
N ILE A 4 -38.60 43.38 35.09
CA ILE A 4 -37.71 42.82 34.07
C ILE A 4 -36.34 42.73 34.72
N GLY A 5 -36.02 41.54 35.21
CA GLY A 5 -34.70 41.18 35.71
C GLY A 5 -34.61 39.66 35.68
N LEU A 6 -33.48 39.14 35.19
CA LEU A 6 -33.14 37.73 34.99
C LEU A 6 -33.58 37.11 33.65
N VAL A 7 -32.93 37.50 32.56
CA VAL A 7 -32.47 36.55 31.54
C VAL A 7 -31.12 37.04 31.01
N THR A 8 -30.08 36.92 31.82
CA THR A 8 -28.70 37.24 31.40
C THR A 8 -27.93 35.93 31.28
N ILE A 9 -27.77 35.49 30.03
CA ILE A 9 -26.58 34.84 29.46
C ILE A 9 -26.07 33.60 30.23
N ALA A 10 -26.56 32.43 29.83
CA ALA A 10 -25.90 31.15 30.07
C ALA A 10 -25.72 30.38 28.75
N ILE A 11 -24.98 30.95 27.79
CA ILE A 11 -24.57 30.27 26.54
C ILE A 11 -23.10 30.61 26.22
N SER A 12 -22.20 30.41 27.19
CA SER A 12 -20.77 30.74 26.97
C SER A 12 -19.79 29.65 27.42
N ALA A 13 -20.24 28.45 27.76
CA ALA A 13 -19.37 27.41 28.33
C ALA A 13 -19.17 26.16 27.43
N VAL A 14 -19.43 26.25 26.13
CA VAL A 14 -19.15 25.15 25.17
C VAL A 14 -18.45 25.69 23.91
N THR A 15 -17.26 26.28 24.03
CA THR A 15 -16.54 26.75 22.82
C THR A 15 -15.04 26.50 22.77
N LEU A 16 -14.39 25.93 23.79
CA LEU A 16 -12.93 25.77 23.78
C LEU A 16 -12.42 24.33 23.60
N GLY A 17 -13.29 23.32 23.63
CA GLY A 17 -12.91 21.93 23.32
C GLY A 17 -12.95 21.56 21.83
N GLY A 18 -13.54 22.42 20.98
CA GLY A 18 -13.80 22.12 19.57
C GLY A 18 -12.65 22.46 18.59
N CYS A 19 -11.81 23.44 18.91
CA CYS A 19 -10.83 23.97 17.95
C CYS A 19 -9.72 22.97 17.56
N SER A 20 -9.32 22.06 18.46
CA SER A 20 -8.31 21.04 18.14
C SER A 20 -8.86 19.92 17.25
N SER A 21 -10.12 19.54 17.43
CA SER A 21 -10.80 18.52 16.60
C SER A 21 -11.06 19.00 15.17
N ILE A 22 -11.47 20.27 15.02
CA ILE A 22 -11.73 20.91 13.71
C ILE A 22 -10.43 21.04 12.92
N ASN A 23 -9.32 21.39 13.58
CA ASN A 23 -8.03 21.53 12.90
C ASN A 23 -7.54 20.17 12.36
N ASN A 24 -7.64 19.11 13.16
CA ASN A 24 -7.25 17.75 12.75
C ASN A 24 -8.10 17.21 11.58
N ALA A 25 -9.41 17.52 11.55
CA ALA A 25 -10.29 17.15 10.44
C ALA A 25 -10.06 17.98 9.15
N SER A 26 -9.50 19.18 9.28
CA SER A 26 -9.24 20.10 8.17
C SER A 26 -7.89 19.86 7.51
N VAL A 27 -6.88 19.41 8.26
CA VAL A 27 -5.54 19.10 7.72
C VAL A 27 -5.60 17.84 6.85
N GLN A 28 -5.20 17.97 5.58
CA GLN A 28 -4.97 16.82 4.70
C GLN A 28 -3.70 16.09 5.14
N LYS A 29 -3.81 14.77 5.37
CA LYS A 29 -2.70 13.91 5.77
C LYS A 29 -2.43 12.89 4.69
N HIS A 30 -1.15 12.75 4.37
CA HIS A 30 -0.63 11.69 3.51
C HIS A 30 0.00 10.64 4.42
N LYS A 31 -0.65 9.48 4.57
CA LYS A 31 -0.13 8.35 5.34
C LYS A 31 0.39 7.30 4.39
N SER A 32 1.72 7.09 4.40
CA SER A 32 2.31 5.95 3.71
C SER A 32 2.13 4.70 4.58
N ILE A 33 1.52 3.67 4.02
CA ILE A 33 1.33 2.38 4.68
C ILE A 33 2.06 1.32 3.87
N GLU A 34 2.72 0.42 4.58
CA GLU A 34 3.42 -0.73 4.03
C GLU A 34 2.75 -2.00 4.60
N LEU A 35 2.41 -2.94 3.73
CA LEU A 35 1.97 -4.27 4.13
C LEU A 35 2.96 -5.30 3.63
N TYR A 36 3.14 -6.32 4.45
CA TYR A 36 3.94 -7.47 4.11
C TYR A 36 3.19 -8.73 4.54
N ARG A 37 2.94 -9.62 3.59
CA ARG A 37 2.30 -10.92 3.83
C ARG A 37 3.11 -12.02 3.19
N VAL A 38 3.07 -13.19 3.81
CA VAL A 38 3.74 -14.40 3.35
C VAL A 38 2.70 -15.50 3.29
N PHE A 39 2.47 -16.05 2.11
CA PHE A 39 1.63 -17.22 1.89
C PHE A 39 2.52 -18.44 1.77
N ASP A 40 2.39 -19.38 2.71
CA ASP A 40 3.02 -20.68 2.62
C ASP A 40 2.07 -21.67 1.95
N ILE A 41 2.40 -22.07 0.72
CA ILE A 41 1.58 -22.88 -0.16
C ILE A 41 2.19 -24.28 -0.21
N LYS A 42 1.67 -25.19 0.62
CA LYS A 42 2.10 -26.59 0.65
C LYS A 42 1.51 -27.34 -0.54
N THR A 43 2.34 -27.69 -1.51
CA THR A 43 1.88 -28.35 -2.74
C THR A 43 3.04 -28.96 -3.50
N THR A 44 2.75 -29.98 -4.30
CA THR A 44 3.70 -30.66 -5.17
C THR A 44 3.52 -30.29 -6.65
N VAL A 45 2.68 -29.30 -6.97
CA VAL A 45 2.46 -28.92 -8.37
C VAL A 45 3.72 -28.36 -9.02
N ASP A 46 3.78 -28.52 -10.33
CA ASP A 46 4.86 -27.96 -11.12
C ASP A 46 4.91 -26.43 -11.04
N ARG A 47 6.12 -25.89 -11.21
CA ARG A 47 6.37 -24.45 -11.13
C ARG A 47 5.46 -23.69 -12.09
N TYR A 48 5.33 -24.14 -13.33
CA TYR A 48 4.57 -23.40 -14.35
C TYR A 48 3.09 -23.27 -13.98
N ILE A 49 2.52 -24.30 -13.37
CA ILE A 49 1.13 -24.26 -12.88
C ILE A 49 0.99 -23.26 -11.73
N MET A 50 1.94 -23.25 -10.80
CA MET A 50 1.91 -22.32 -9.66
C MET A 50 2.13 -20.87 -10.10
N THR A 51 3.05 -20.62 -11.03
CA THR A 51 3.31 -19.27 -11.55
C THR A 51 2.12 -18.72 -12.33
N GLU A 52 1.45 -19.56 -13.12
CA GLU A 52 0.22 -19.17 -13.82
C GLU A 52 -0.89 -18.83 -12.83
N ALA A 53 -1.12 -19.68 -11.81
CA ALA A 53 -2.12 -19.41 -10.78
C ALA A 53 -1.83 -18.12 -10.00
N ALA A 54 -0.55 -17.83 -9.73
CA ALA A 54 -0.13 -16.57 -9.11
C ALA A 54 -0.37 -15.36 -10.02
N SER A 55 -0.05 -15.47 -11.31
CA SER A 55 -0.29 -14.44 -12.33
C SER A 55 -1.78 -14.14 -12.48
N ASP A 56 -2.62 -15.17 -12.64
CA ASP A 56 -4.07 -15.04 -12.75
C ASP A 56 -4.69 -14.38 -11.51
N GLY A 57 -4.28 -14.83 -10.32
CA GLY A 57 -4.75 -14.26 -9.05
C GLY A 57 -4.38 -12.78 -8.90
N LEU A 58 -3.17 -12.41 -9.32
CA LEU A 58 -2.71 -11.03 -9.34
C LEU A 58 -3.51 -10.20 -10.36
N GLY A 59 -3.61 -10.69 -11.60
CA GLY A 59 -4.26 -10.03 -12.73
C GLY A 59 -5.74 -9.74 -12.51
N ALA A 60 -6.44 -10.57 -11.74
CA ALA A 60 -7.85 -10.35 -11.37
C ALA A 60 -8.07 -9.06 -10.55
N ASN A 61 -7.03 -8.54 -9.91
CA ASN A 61 -7.15 -7.44 -8.97
C ASN A 61 -6.43 -6.17 -9.48
N VAL A 62 -5.28 -6.26 -10.13
CA VAL A 62 -4.46 -5.08 -10.48
C VAL A 62 -4.84 -4.43 -11.82
N SER A 63 -4.44 -3.17 -12.01
CA SER A 63 -4.63 -2.45 -13.29
C SER A 63 -3.45 -2.65 -14.25
N PHE A 64 -2.30 -3.00 -13.71
CA PHE A 64 -1.06 -3.25 -14.44
C PHE A 64 -0.20 -4.25 -13.66
N ALA A 65 0.41 -5.19 -14.35
CA ALA A 65 1.40 -6.11 -13.80
C ALA A 65 2.57 -6.25 -14.79
N ASN A 66 3.79 -6.26 -14.26
CA ASN A 66 4.99 -6.64 -14.96
C ASN A 66 5.59 -7.85 -14.25
N GLU A 67 5.66 -8.97 -14.97
CA GLU A 67 6.00 -10.27 -14.40
C GLU A 67 7.27 -10.83 -15.03
N GLN A 68 8.04 -11.57 -14.24
CA GLN A 68 9.26 -12.24 -14.69
C GLN A 68 9.28 -13.68 -14.18
N ASN A 69 9.68 -14.60 -15.06
CA ASN A 69 9.88 -16.01 -14.77
C ASN A 69 11.37 -16.36 -14.91
N PRO A 70 12.22 -15.96 -13.95
CA PRO A 70 13.66 -16.19 -14.05
C PRO A 70 14.02 -17.68 -14.02
N ILE A 71 15.13 -18.01 -14.65
CA ILE A 71 15.74 -19.34 -14.54
C ILE A 71 16.42 -19.42 -13.17
N VAL A 72 15.97 -20.36 -12.34
CA VAL A 72 16.59 -20.63 -11.04
C VAL A 72 17.50 -21.84 -11.22
N MET A 73 18.78 -21.67 -10.86
CA MET A 73 19.82 -22.69 -10.96
C MET A 73 20.11 -23.25 -9.57
N GLY A 74 20.39 -24.56 -9.49
CA GLY A 74 20.69 -25.26 -8.25
C GLY A 74 19.53 -26.12 -7.73
N ASP A 75 19.77 -26.79 -6.60
CA ASP A 75 18.80 -27.67 -5.98
C ASP A 75 17.65 -26.88 -5.31
N THR A 76 16.51 -27.55 -5.14
CA THR A 76 15.37 -26.94 -4.45
C THR A 76 15.72 -26.77 -2.96
N PRO A 77 15.69 -25.54 -2.42
CA PRO A 77 16.11 -25.27 -1.05
C PRO A 77 15.14 -25.87 -0.02
N GLU A 78 15.64 -26.20 1.18
CA GLU A 78 14.84 -26.71 2.29
C GLU A 78 13.85 -25.67 2.83
N LYS A 79 14.24 -24.39 2.83
CA LYS A 79 13.44 -23.28 3.33
C LYS A 79 13.19 -22.25 2.23
N PRO A 80 11.99 -21.63 2.20
CA PRO A 80 11.71 -20.59 1.24
C PRO A 80 12.57 -19.34 1.46
N GLY A 81 12.85 -18.62 0.38
CA GLY A 81 13.44 -17.29 0.43
C GLY A 81 12.49 -16.27 1.05
N ARG A 82 13.00 -15.05 1.26
CA ARG A 82 12.21 -13.93 1.79
C ARG A 82 12.53 -12.64 1.09
N PHE A 83 11.51 -11.80 0.96
CA PHE A 83 11.62 -10.44 0.47
C PHE A 83 12.64 -9.65 1.29
N LYS A 84 13.51 -8.93 0.59
CA LYS A 84 14.39 -7.93 1.21
C LYS A 84 14.01 -6.55 0.67
N PRO A 85 13.54 -5.62 1.53
CA PRO A 85 13.26 -4.26 1.10
C PRO A 85 14.60 -3.62 0.72
N VAL A 86 14.75 -3.26 -0.55
CA VAL A 86 15.87 -2.44 -0.99
C VAL A 86 15.35 -1.05 -1.33
N ASN A 87 16.07 -0.04 -0.86
CA ASN A 87 15.81 1.32 -1.31
C ASN A 87 16.28 1.40 -2.77
N ALA A 88 15.47 1.91 -3.70
CA ALA A 88 15.85 1.98 -5.12
C ALA A 88 17.19 2.71 -5.35
N ALA A 89 17.54 3.65 -4.46
CA ALA A 89 18.84 4.33 -4.44
C ALA A 89 20.02 3.36 -4.19
N THR A 90 19.83 2.35 -3.35
CA THR A 90 20.82 1.31 -3.05
C THR A 90 20.86 0.24 -4.15
N ALA A 91 19.72 -0.07 -4.75
CA ALA A 91 19.61 -1.08 -5.81
C ALA A 91 20.32 -0.68 -7.11
N MET A 92 20.43 0.62 -7.42
CA MET A 92 21.08 1.11 -8.65
C MET A 92 22.58 1.41 -8.51
N GLY A 93 23.12 1.54 -7.29
CA GLY A 93 24.55 1.78 -7.04
C GLY A 93 25.12 3.10 -7.62
N GLY A 94 26.25 3.55 -7.06
CA GLY A 94 27.05 4.66 -7.61
C GLY A 94 26.42 6.06 -7.58
N ASN A 95 26.99 6.99 -8.36
CA ASN A 95 26.58 8.40 -8.42
C ASN A 95 25.12 8.60 -8.87
N ALA A 96 24.55 7.66 -9.65
CA ALA A 96 23.15 7.67 -10.06
C ALA A 96 22.21 7.37 -8.87
N GLY A 97 22.61 6.47 -7.96
CA GLY A 97 21.89 6.20 -6.72
C GLY A 97 21.82 7.40 -5.77
N GLY A 98 22.85 8.26 -5.75
CA GLY A 98 22.86 9.50 -4.97
C GLY A 98 21.86 10.55 -5.48
N MET A 99 21.80 10.75 -6.81
CA MET A 99 20.86 11.70 -7.42
C MET A 99 19.40 11.20 -7.34
N MET A 100 19.19 9.90 -7.56
CA MET A 100 17.86 9.29 -7.38
C MET A 100 17.47 9.21 -5.91
N GLY A 101 18.40 9.03 -4.96
CA GLY A 101 18.10 9.09 -3.52
C GLY A 101 17.57 10.46 -3.07
N LEU A 102 18.06 11.54 -3.69
CA LEU A 102 17.55 12.91 -3.50
C LEU A 102 16.16 13.13 -4.15
N MET A 103 15.89 12.45 -5.27
CA MET A 103 14.57 12.45 -5.94
C MET A 103 13.56 11.50 -5.27
N VAL A 104 14.02 10.43 -4.63
CA VAL A 104 13.19 9.49 -3.84
C VAL A 104 12.70 10.16 -2.56
N SER A 105 13.54 10.99 -1.94
CA SER A 105 13.17 11.75 -0.74
C SER A 105 12.13 12.84 -1.02
N SER A 106 12.00 13.33 -2.26
CA SER A 106 10.93 14.24 -2.69
C SER A 106 9.67 13.52 -3.22
N ILE A 107 9.77 12.26 -3.67
CA ILE A 107 8.66 11.43 -4.19
C ILE A 107 8.06 10.48 -3.11
N GLY A 108 8.71 10.37 -1.95
CA GLY A 108 8.27 9.56 -0.81
C GLY A 108 8.54 8.05 -0.98
N ASN A 109 7.94 7.24 -0.11
CA ASN A 109 8.08 5.76 -0.01
C ASN A 109 7.76 4.95 -1.29
N ARG A 110 7.45 5.61 -2.42
CA ARG A 110 7.01 5.00 -3.69
C ARG A 110 8.10 4.24 -4.46
N LEU A 111 9.35 4.24 -3.96
CA LEU A 111 10.51 3.65 -4.62
C LEU A 111 11.22 2.59 -3.76
N LYS A 112 10.55 2.03 -2.74
CA LYS A 112 11.02 0.79 -2.11
C LYS A 112 10.73 -0.36 -3.09
N THR A 113 11.80 -0.95 -3.62
CA THR A 113 11.72 -2.10 -4.53
C THR A 113 12.10 -3.38 -3.79
N ALA A 114 11.57 -4.52 -4.22
CA ALA A 114 11.91 -5.82 -3.67
C ALA A 114 13.24 -6.32 -4.26
N SER A 115 14.11 -6.90 -3.44
CA SER A 115 15.01 -7.95 -3.92
C SER A 115 14.33 -9.30 -3.71
N CYS A 116 14.15 -10.04 -4.81
CA CYS A 116 13.51 -11.36 -4.88
C CYS A 116 14.53 -12.44 -5.27
N ASP A 117 15.74 -12.41 -4.70
CA ASP A 117 16.81 -13.32 -5.12
C ASP A 117 16.39 -14.80 -4.96
N GLY A 118 16.58 -15.59 -6.01
CA GLY A 118 16.19 -17.01 -6.05
C GLY A 118 14.69 -17.28 -6.17
N ALA A 119 13.86 -16.24 -6.34
CA ALA A 119 12.45 -16.43 -6.64
C ALA A 119 12.29 -17.07 -8.02
N VAL A 120 11.34 -17.98 -8.15
CA VAL A 120 10.98 -18.65 -9.40
C VAL A 120 10.02 -17.81 -10.26
N TRP A 121 9.36 -16.83 -9.65
CA TRP A 121 8.54 -15.81 -10.31
C TRP A 121 8.55 -14.54 -9.47
N THR A 122 8.54 -13.40 -10.16
CA THR A 122 8.45 -12.08 -9.53
C THR A 122 7.47 -11.21 -10.29
N ALA A 123 6.79 -10.31 -9.58
CA ALA A 123 5.90 -9.35 -10.20
C ALA A 123 5.95 -8.00 -9.51
N THR A 124 5.95 -6.94 -10.31
CA THR A 124 5.65 -5.58 -9.86
C THR A 124 4.32 -5.17 -10.46
N ALA A 125 3.36 -4.81 -9.62
CA ALA A 125 2.01 -4.48 -10.06
C ALA A 125 1.50 -3.18 -9.45
N GLN A 126 0.50 -2.60 -10.10
CA GLN A 126 -0.12 -1.35 -9.66
C GLN A 126 -1.64 -1.43 -9.72
N LYS A 127 -2.30 -0.94 -8.67
CA LYS A 127 -3.72 -0.64 -8.67
C LYS A 127 -3.90 0.87 -8.57
N ASN A 128 -4.54 1.42 -9.59
CA ASN A 128 -4.93 2.82 -9.63
C ASN A 128 -6.45 2.92 -9.52
N VAL A 129 -6.91 3.67 -8.53
CA VAL A 129 -8.31 4.07 -8.40
C VAL A 129 -8.35 5.58 -8.40
N ASP A 130 -8.94 6.15 -9.44
CA ASP A 130 -9.03 7.58 -9.64
C ASP A 130 -9.66 8.27 -8.42
N TYR A 131 -9.06 9.39 -8.00
CA TYR A 131 -9.51 10.20 -6.87
C TYR A 131 -9.56 9.48 -5.51
N ALA A 132 -8.97 8.27 -5.41
CA ALA A 132 -8.96 7.46 -4.19
C ALA A 132 -7.53 7.14 -3.76
N PHE A 133 -6.86 6.21 -4.46
CA PHE A 133 -5.53 5.75 -4.08
C PHE A 133 -4.75 5.16 -5.26
N ASN A 134 -3.43 5.19 -5.12
CA ASN A 134 -2.48 4.40 -5.91
C ASN A 134 -1.79 3.43 -4.96
N MET A 135 -1.83 2.15 -5.30
CA MET A 135 -1.18 1.08 -4.57
C MET A 135 -0.21 0.35 -5.48
N SER A 136 1.00 0.14 -4.97
CA SER A 136 2.06 -0.61 -5.66
C SER A 136 2.33 -1.91 -4.91
N PHE A 137 2.54 -2.98 -5.67
CA PHE A 137 2.81 -4.32 -5.16
C PHE A 137 4.14 -4.82 -5.71
N ASN A 138 4.87 -5.54 -4.88
CA ASN A 138 5.96 -6.40 -5.30
C ASN A 138 5.69 -7.79 -4.74
N LEU A 139 5.69 -8.78 -5.63
CA LEU A 139 5.45 -10.17 -5.30
C LEU A 139 6.69 -10.98 -5.68
N CYS A 140 7.07 -11.88 -4.79
CA CYS A 140 8.16 -12.82 -5.02
C CYS A 140 7.67 -14.23 -4.65
N LEU A 141 7.74 -15.18 -5.59
CA LEU A 141 7.37 -16.57 -5.36
C LEU A 141 8.64 -17.42 -5.30
N TRP A 142 8.90 -18.11 -4.19
CA TRP A 142 10.01 -19.06 -4.06
C TRP A 142 9.48 -20.49 -4.05
N LYS A 143 10.16 -21.37 -4.78
CA LYS A 143 9.98 -22.81 -4.64
C LYS A 143 10.91 -23.33 -3.55
N TYR A 144 10.42 -24.23 -2.71
CA TYR A 144 11.20 -24.94 -1.70
C TYR A 144 10.67 -26.37 -1.56
N GLN A 145 11.31 -27.21 -0.75
CA GLN A 145 11.04 -28.65 -0.72
C GLN A 145 9.59 -29.03 -0.40
N GLU A 146 8.89 -28.26 0.45
CA GLU A 146 7.50 -28.55 0.82
C GLU A 146 6.45 -27.79 -0.01
N GLY A 147 6.87 -26.98 -0.99
CA GLY A 147 5.97 -26.25 -1.87
C GLY A 147 6.49 -24.88 -2.29
N TYR A 148 5.68 -23.84 -2.11
CA TYR A 148 6.00 -22.48 -2.50
C TYR A 148 5.74 -21.49 -1.38
N ALA A 149 6.53 -20.41 -1.32
CA ALA A 149 6.22 -19.25 -0.51
C ALA A 149 6.03 -18.04 -1.42
N LEU A 150 4.90 -17.37 -1.30
CA LEU A 150 4.62 -16.12 -1.97
C LEU A 150 4.70 -14.99 -0.95
N ASP A 151 5.75 -14.17 -1.05
CA ASP A 151 5.80 -12.94 -0.28
C ASP A 151 5.20 -11.81 -1.12
N VAL A 152 4.32 -11.04 -0.49
CA VAL A 152 3.69 -9.87 -1.09
C VAL A 152 4.01 -8.66 -0.24
N TYR A 153 4.61 -7.67 -0.86
CA TYR A 153 4.87 -6.36 -0.28
C TYR A 153 4.06 -5.30 -1.01
N ALA A 154 3.13 -4.67 -0.30
CA ALA A 154 2.32 -3.59 -0.83
C ALA A 154 2.69 -2.27 -0.16
N ASN A 155 2.72 -1.20 -0.94
CA ASN A 155 2.82 0.15 -0.41
C ASN A 155 1.76 1.05 -1.06
N TYR A 156 1.14 1.88 -0.25
CA TYR A 156 0.18 2.88 -0.73
C TYR A 156 0.21 4.12 0.15
N THR A 157 -0.21 5.23 -0.43
CA THR A 157 -0.44 6.47 0.31
C THR A 157 -1.92 6.66 0.49
N LYS A 158 -2.38 6.57 1.74
CA LYS A 158 -3.74 6.96 2.11
C LYS A 158 -3.82 8.46 2.31
N LEU A 159 -4.85 9.07 1.75
CA LEU A 159 -5.19 10.46 2.02
C LEU A 159 -6.30 10.51 3.08
N GLU A 160 -6.06 11.23 4.18
CA GLU A 160 -7.05 11.53 5.22
C GLU A 160 -7.24 13.05 5.36
N GLY A 161 -8.34 13.52 5.97
CA GLY A 161 -8.58 14.95 6.22
C GLY A 161 -8.89 15.78 4.96
N GLY A 162 -8.73 17.11 5.00
CA GLY A 162 -9.08 18.00 3.88
C GLY A 162 -10.48 18.64 3.97
N GLY A 163 -11.12 18.55 5.14
CA GLY A 163 -12.37 19.24 5.45
C GLY A 163 -13.62 18.55 4.88
N PHE A 164 -14.71 18.55 5.66
CA PHE A 164 -16.03 18.07 5.22
C PHE A 164 -16.63 18.90 4.06
N LEU A 165 -16.11 20.12 3.85
CA LEU A 165 -16.58 21.07 2.85
C LEU A 165 -15.66 21.16 1.60
N GLY A 166 -14.54 20.44 1.57
CA GLY A 166 -13.64 20.40 0.42
C GLY A 166 -14.14 19.41 -0.63
N VAL A 167 -14.17 19.82 -1.90
CA VAL A 167 -14.59 18.98 -3.05
C VAL A 167 -13.81 17.65 -3.11
N ASP A 168 -12.53 17.68 -2.74
CA ASP A 168 -11.66 16.50 -2.73
C ASP A 168 -12.02 15.50 -1.63
N GLY A 169 -12.49 15.97 -0.47
CA GLY A 169 -12.90 15.12 0.64
C GLY A 169 -14.19 14.35 0.34
N LEU A 170 -15.14 15.01 -0.32
CA LEU A 170 -16.39 14.39 -0.76
C LEU A 170 -16.16 13.43 -1.94
N ALA A 171 -15.41 13.84 -2.96
CA ALA A 171 -15.05 12.99 -4.09
C ALA A 171 -14.33 11.71 -3.64
N ARG A 172 -13.37 11.83 -2.71
CA ARG A 172 -12.67 10.66 -2.14
C ARG A 172 -13.58 9.75 -1.33
N LYS A 173 -14.52 10.28 -0.54
CA LYS A 173 -15.52 9.47 0.17
C LYS A 173 -16.43 8.71 -0.80
N ALA A 174 -16.87 9.37 -1.87
CA ALA A 174 -17.65 8.73 -2.92
C ALA A 174 -16.83 7.65 -3.64
N ALA A 175 -15.57 7.94 -3.98
CA ALA A 175 -14.67 6.98 -4.59
C ALA A 175 -14.47 5.75 -3.68
N TYR A 176 -14.16 5.94 -2.38
CA TYR A 176 -14.03 4.82 -1.43
C TYR A 176 -15.33 4.04 -1.23
N ALA A 177 -16.50 4.68 -1.27
CA ALA A 177 -17.78 3.97 -1.18
C ALA A 177 -18.03 3.05 -2.39
N ILE A 178 -17.48 3.40 -3.56
CA ILE A 178 -17.62 2.62 -4.80
C ILE A 178 -16.51 1.56 -4.90
N SER A 179 -15.26 1.93 -4.60
CA SER A 179 -14.08 1.08 -4.81
C SER A 179 -13.67 0.25 -3.59
N GLY A 180 -14.24 0.53 -2.42
CA GLY A 180 -13.65 0.15 -1.13
C GLY A 180 -12.50 1.07 -0.72
N THR A 181 -12.11 0.99 0.54
CA THR A 181 -10.92 1.65 1.07
C THR A 181 -9.65 0.94 0.61
N PRO A 182 -8.50 1.64 0.54
CA PRO A 182 -7.23 0.98 0.21
C PRO A 182 -6.88 -0.14 1.18
N GLU A 183 -7.24 -0.03 2.47
CA GLU A 183 -7.08 -1.11 3.44
C GLU A 183 -7.88 -2.37 3.06
N GLU A 184 -9.18 -2.24 2.79
CA GLU A 184 -10.02 -3.36 2.37
C GLU A 184 -9.51 -3.99 1.07
N TRP A 185 -8.97 -3.16 0.17
CA TRP A 185 -8.41 -3.62 -1.08
C TRP A 185 -7.10 -4.40 -0.89
N ALA A 186 -6.23 -3.91 -0.01
CA ALA A 186 -5.02 -4.61 0.40
C ALA A 186 -5.35 -5.94 1.09
N GLU A 187 -6.35 -5.98 1.96
CA GLU A 187 -6.80 -7.22 2.62
C GLU A 187 -7.39 -8.24 1.63
N LYS A 188 -8.07 -7.77 0.57
CA LYS A 188 -8.66 -8.64 -0.45
C LYS A 188 -7.65 -9.17 -1.46
N THR A 189 -6.66 -8.34 -1.81
CA THR A 189 -5.69 -8.65 -2.88
C THR A 189 -4.48 -9.40 -2.35
N VAL A 190 -4.14 -9.16 -1.09
CA VAL A 190 -3.00 -9.77 -0.42
C VAL A 190 -3.50 -10.84 0.52
#